data_AF-A0A4Q5YK92-F1
#
_entry.id   AF-A0A4Q5YK92-F1
#
_cell.length_a   1.000
_cell.length_b   1.000
_cell.length_c   1.000
_cell.angle_alpha   90.00
_cell.angle_beta   90.00
_cell.angle_gamma   90.00
#
_symmetry.space_group_name_H-M   'P 1'
#
loop_
_entity.id
_entity.type
_entity.pdbx_description
1 polymer ?
#
loop_
_entity_poly.entity_id
_entity_poly.type
_entity_poly.pdbx_seq_one_letter_code
_entity_poly.pdbx_strand_id
1 'polypeptide(L)' 'METVAQNKPALTAKDFATDQEVRWCPGCGDYSILAQVQKVMPTLG' A
#
# COMPACT_ATOMS: atom_id res chain seq x y z
N MET A 1 15.21 -25.50 16.17
CA MET A 1 14.26 -25.15 15.09
C MET A 1 12.99 -24.68 15.77
N GLU A 2 12.88 -23.38 16.04
CA GLU A 2 11.70 -22.80 16.67
C GLU A 2 10.97 -21.99 15.60
N THR A 3 9.86 -22.54 15.12
CA THR A 3 8.94 -21.83 14.25
C THR A 3 8.14 -20.86 15.10
N VAL A 4 8.56 -19.58 15.12
CA VAL A 4 7.78 -18.49 15.68
C VAL A 4 6.62 -18.21 14.73
N ALA A 5 5.41 -18.62 15.12
CA ALA A 5 4.18 -18.19 14.46
C ALA A 5 4.03 -16.67 14.64
N GLN A 6 4.39 -15.90 13.61
CA GLN A 6 4.28 -14.45 13.62
C GLN A 6 2.80 -14.04 13.52
N ASN A 7 2.25 -13.47 14.59
CA ASN A 7 0.99 -12.74 14.54
C ASN A 7 1.22 -11.43 13.78
N LYS A 8 1.17 -11.48 12.45
CA LYS A 8 1.43 -10.31 11.60
C LYS A 8 0.21 -9.38 11.70
N PRO A 9 0.38 -8.12 12.13
CA PRO A 9 -0.73 -7.19 12.23
C PRO A 9 -1.37 -6.99 10.85
N ALA A 10 -2.69 -6.77 10.84
CA ALA A 10 -3.43 -6.47 9.62
C ALA A 10 -2.82 -5.23 8.94
N LEU A 11 -2.40 -5.39 7.70
CA LEU A 11 -1.85 -4.30 6.91
C LEU A 11 -2.97 -3.32 6.51
N THR A 12 -2.62 -2.06 6.32
CA THR A 12 -3.51 -0.98 5.92
C THR A 12 -2.98 -0.29 4.68
N ALA A 13 -3.83 0.46 3.97
CA ALA A 13 -3.39 1.20 2.79
C ALA A 13 -2.24 2.19 3.07
N LYS A 14 -2.15 2.69 4.31
CA LYS A 14 -1.09 3.62 4.74
C LYS A 14 0.29 2.94 4.76
N ASP A 15 0.34 1.64 5.02
CA ASP A 15 1.59 0.87 5.02
C ASP A 15 2.19 0.73 3.62
N PHE A 16 1.41 1.05 2.59
CA PHE A 16 1.81 1.02 1.17
C PHE A 16 1.90 2.42 0.55
N ALA A 17 1.78 3.48 1.35
CA ALA A 17 2.02 4.85 0.90
C ALA A 17 3.51 5.19 0.99
N THR A 18 4.01 5.95 0.02
CA THR A 18 5.37 6.51 0.05
C THR A 18 5.35 7.92 0.65
N ASP A 19 6.43 8.27 1.32
CA ASP A 19 6.77 9.60 1.81
C ASP A 19 7.30 10.53 0.70
N GLN A 20 7.57 10.01 -0.49
CA GLN A 20 7.99 10.80 -1.65
C GLN A 20 6.81 11.56 -2.25
N GLU A 21 7.07 12.80 -2.70
CA GLU A 21 6.06 13.59 -3.38
C GLU A 21 5.70 12.99 -4.76
N VAL A 22 4.40 12.86 -5.03
CA VAL A 22 3.91 12.38 -6.32
C VAL A 22 3.82 13.56 -7.29
N ARG A 23 4.81 13.66 -8.19
CA ARG A 23 4.98 14.75 -9.17
C ARG A 23 4.17 14.56 -10.47
N TRP A 24 2.99 13.97 -10.38
CA TRP A 24 2.12 13.77 -11.54
C TRP A 24 1.34 15.03 -11.90
N CYS A 25 0.90 15.12 -13.16
CA CYS A 25 0.07 16.22 -13.64
C CYS A 25 -1.27 16.25 -12.88
N PRO A 26 -1.76 17.42 -12.40
CA PRO A 26 -3.07 17.53 -11.79
C PRO A 26 -4.16 17.12 -12.79
N GLY A 27 -4.96 16.12 -12.44
CA GLY A 27 -5.97 15.54 -13.34
C GLY A 27 -5.49 14.30 -14.12
N CYS A 28 -4.22 13.90 -13.98
CA CYS A 28 -3.79 12.61 -14.49
C CYS A 28 -4.47 11.46 -13.71
N GLY A 29 -4.99 10.46 -14.44
CA GLY A 29 -5.64 9.29 -13.86
C GLY A 29 -4.72 8.44 -12.97
N ASP A 30 -3.40 8.63 -13.07
CA ASP A 30 -2.39 7.92 -12.29
C ASP A 30 -2.65 8.01 -10.78
N TYR A 31 -3.11 9.16 -10.28
CA TYR A 31 -3.49 9.32 -8.87
C TYR A 31 -4.58 8.33 -8.44
N SER A 32 -5.54 8.06 -9.32
CA SER A 32 -6.60 7.08 -9.08
C SER A 32 -6.03 5.66 -9.07
N ILE A 33 -5.12 5.34 -9.99
CA ILE A 33 -4.47 4.04 -10.05
C ILE A 33 -3.66 3.78 -8.78
N LEU A 34 -2.85 4.75 -8.34
CA LEU A 34 -2.05 4.66 -7.11
C LEU A 34 -2.93 4.41 -5.88
N ALA A 35 -4.04 5.16 -5.76
CA ALA A 35 -4.98 4.99 -4.65
C ALA A 35 -5.61 3.58 -4.65
N GLN A 36 -5.96 3.02 -5.81
CA GLN A 36 -6.49 1.66 -5.88
C GLN A 36 -5.44 0.61 -5.53
N VAL A 37 -4.21 0.75 -6.00
CA VAL A 37 -3.12 -0.17 -5.68
C VAL A 37 -2.86 -0.20 -4.17
N GLN A 38 -2.77 0.96 -3.52
CA GLN A 38 -2.62 1.07 -2.06
C GLN A 38 -3.79 0.46 -1.30
N LYS A 39 -5.01 0.53 -1.84
CA LYS A 39 -6.20 -0.05 -1.23
C LYS A 39 -6.24 -1.58 -1.33
N VAL A 40 -5.78 -2.15 -2.44
CA VAL A 40 -5.85 -3.60 -2.72
C VAL A 40 -4.65 -4.35 -2.12
N MET A 41 -3.47 -3.75 -2.07
CA MET A 41 -2.27 -4.42 -1.54
C MET A 41 -2.43 -5.06 -0.14
N PRO A 42 -3.12 -4.43 0.83
CA PRO A 42 -3.37 -5.05 2.14
C PRO A 42 -4.14 -6.38 2.09
N THR A 43 -4.87 -6.67 1.01
CA THR A 43 -5.70 -7.87 0.87
C THR A 43 -5.03 -8.97 0.05
N LEU A 44 -3.84 -8.73 -0.51
CA LEU A 44 -3.12 -9.69 -1.36
C LEU A 44 -2.09 -10.54 -0.58
N GLY A 45 -2.03 -10.42 0.76
CA GLY A 45 -1.07 -11.11 1.63
C GLY A 45 -1.70 -11.74 2.85
#